data_AF-A0A971RH35-F1
#
_entry.id   AF-A0A971RH35-F1
#
_cell.length_a   1.000
_cell.length_b   1.000
_cell.length_c   1.000
_cell.angle_alpha   90.00
_cell.angle_beta   90.00
_cell.angle_gamma   90.00
#
_symmetry.space_group_name_H-M   'P 1'
#
loop_
_entity.id
_entity.type
_entity.pdbx_description
1 polymer ?
#
loop_
_entity_poly.entity_id
_entity_poly.type
_entity_poly.pdbx_seq_one_letter_code
_entity_poly.pdbx_strand_id
1 'polypeptide(L)'
;PTIGDRVVIGSNATILGPLEIGHDARIGSGAVVIKPVPEDSTAVGVPAQVVRGPHLSPSPCENLSHGELPDPVAEQCRRMMSEIKRLEDDLARVRKSLGDMGREPIPAIAAPQPSEGNGQATEALPAVRGEHS
;
A
#
# COMPACT_ATOMS: atom_id res chain seq x y z
N PRO A 1 24.08 -12.77 -7.88
CA PRO A 1 24.01 -11.71 -6.86
C PRO A 1 25.07 -11.99 -5.79
N THR A 2 25.58 -10.94 -5.16
CA THR A 2 26.58 -11.02 -4.08
C THR A 2 25.89 -10.62 -2.79
N ILE A 3 25.95 -11.48 -1.77
CA ILE A 3 25.26 -11.29 -0.50
C ILE A 3 26.31 -11.13 0.60
N GLY A 4 26.23 -10.03 1.35
CA GLY A 4 27.07 -9.78 2.52
C GLY A 4 26.69 -10.65 3.73
N ASP A 5 27.40 -10.43 4.83
CA ASP A 5 27.18 -11.16 6.08
C ASP A 5 25.92 -10.71 6.81
N ARG A 6 25.29 -11.65 7.53
CA ARG A 6 24.11 -11.42 8.38
C ARG A 6 22.90 -10.81 7.64
N VAL A 7 22.83 -11.03 6.33
CA VAL A 7 21.68 -10.61 5.52
C VAL A 7 20.48 -11.51 5.80
N VAL A 8 19.32 -10.88 6.02
CA VAL A 8 18.04 -11.59 6.18
C VAL A 8 17.25 -11.48 4.89
N ILE A 9 16.85 -12.62 4.32
CA ILE A 9 16.03 -12.65 3.09
C ILE A 9 14.67 -13.28 3.44
N GLY A 10 13.62 -12.49 3.26
CA GLY A 10 12.24 -12.92 3.44
C GLY A 10 11.81 -13.95 2.40
N SER A 11 10.77 -14.70 2.74
CA SER A 11 10.22 -15.76 1.88
C SER A 11 9.80 -15.21 0.51
N ASN A 12 10.06 -15.94 -0.57
CA ASN A 12 9.69 -15.56 -1.94
C ASN A 12 10.30 -14.21 -2.43
N ALA A 13 11.39 -13.74 -1.85
CA ALA A 13 12.13 -12.60 -2.39
C ALA A 13 12.93 -13.02 -3.64
N THR A 14 12.95 -12.15 -4.66
CA THR A 14 13.68 -12.36 -5.91
C THR A 14 14.71 -11.26 -6.12
N ILE A 15 15.96 -11.64 -6.35
CA ILE A 15 17.07 -10.71 -6.62
C ILE A 15 17.48 -10.86 -8.09
N LEU A 16 17.28 -9.81 -8.87
CA LEU A 16 17.50 -9.83 -10.32
C LEU A 16 18.84 -9.20 -10.68
N GLY A 17 19.77 -10.02 -11.18
CA GLY A 17 21.05 -9.59 -11.74
C GLY A 17 22.25 -9.69 -10.78
N PRO A 18 23.42 -9.19 -11.20
CA PRO A 18 24.64 -9.17 -10.41
C PRO A 18 24.62 -7.98 -9.43
N LEU A 19 23.65 -7.99 -8.50
CA LEU A 19 23.50 -6.96 -7.48
C LEU A 19 24.25 -7.34 -6.21
N GLU A 20 24.78 -6.32 -5.53
CA GLU A 20 25.37 -6.45 -4.19
C GLU A 20 24.34 -6.08 -3.11
N ILE A 21 24.25 -6.94 -2.11
CA ILE A 21 23.45 -6.75 -0.90
C ILE A 21 24.42 -6.59 0.26
N GLY A 22 24.45 -5.42 0.88
CA GLY A 22 25.37 -5.07 1.96
C GLY A 22 25.15 -5.89 3.23
N HIS A 23 26.12 -5.84 4.12
CA HIS A 23 26.06 -6.53 5.42
C HIS A 23 24.88 -6.03 6.26
N ASP A 24 24.29 -6.93 7.06
CA ASP A 24 23.15 -6.63 7.95
C ASP A 24 21.89 -6.12 7.22
N ALA A 25 21.84 -6.24 5.89
CA ALA A 25 20.67 -5.85 5.10
C ALA A 25 19.51 -6.83 5.29
N ARG A 26 18.27 -6.33 5.12
CA ARG A 26 17.03 -7.10 5.27
C ARG A 26 16.17 -6.97 4.02
N ILE A 27 15.88 -8.08 3.35
CA ILE A 27 14.98 -8.14 2.20
C ILE A 27 13.62 -8.66 2.68
N GLY A 28 12.55 -7.89 2.44
CA GLY A 28 11.19 -8.29 2.78
C GLY A 28 10.68 -9.46 1.94
N SER A 29 9.72 -10.21 2.48
CA SER A 29 9.07 -11.29 1.75
C SER A 29 8.38 -10.80 0.48
N GLY A 30 8.48 -11.56 -0.61
CA GLY A 30 7.91 -11.20 -1.91
C GLY A 30 8.57 -10.00 -2.61
N ALA A 31 9.67 -9.46 -2.07
CA ALA A 31 10.33 -8.30 -2.67
C ALA A 31 11.06 -8.66 -3.97
N VAL A 32 11.07 -7.73 -4.94
CA VAL A 32 11.80 -7.89 -6.21
C VAL A 32 12.91 -6.85 -6.29
N VAL A 33 14.13 -7.27 -6.00
CA VAL A 33 15.31 -6.40 -5.90
C VAL A 33 15.94 -6.24 -7.29
N ILE A 34 15.92 -5.01 -7.78
CA ILE A 34 16.47 -4.61 -9.09
C ILE A 34 17.61 -3.58 -8.99
N LYS A 35 17.99 -3.20 -7.76
CA LYS A 35 19.07 -2.25 -7.46
C LYS A 35 19.89 -2.76 -6.26
N PRO A 36 21.19 -2.41 -6.14
CA PRO A 36 21.98 -2.78 -4.97
C PRO A 36 21.35 -2.26 -3.68
N VAL A 37 21.52 -3.02 -2.60
CA VAL A 37 20.96 -2.71 -1.28
C VAL A 37 22.11 -2.37 -0.35
N PRO A 38 22.19 -1.14 0.20
CA PRO A 38 23.25 -0.74 1.12
C PRO A 38 23.30 -1.60 2.39
N GLU A 39 24.43 -1.55 3.10
CA GLU A 39 24.54 -2.12 4.45
C GLU A 39 23.54 -1.50 5.44
N ASP A 40 23.15 -2.29 6.44
CA ASP A 40 22.16 -1.94 7.49
C ASP A 40 20.86 -1.33 6.95
N SER A 41 20.43 -1.77 5.76
CA SER A 41 19.25 -1.25 5.09
C SER A 41 18.17 -2.31 4.91
N THR A 42 16.91 -1.88 4.80
CA THR A 42 15.77 -2.79 4.58
C THR A 42 15.10 -2.50 3.25
N ALA A 43 15.00 -3.49 2.36
CA ALA A 43 14.36 -3.38 1.06
C ALA A 43 13.06 -4.20 1.00
N VAL A 44 11.94 -3.59 0.58
CA VAL A 44 10.62 -4.26 0.52
C VAL A 44 9.85 -3.87 -0.73
N GLY A 45 8.89 -4.71 -1.13
CA GLY A 45 7.95 -4.42 -2.22
C GLY A 45 8.43 -4.83 -3.62
N VAL A 46 7.59 -4.56 -4.62
CA VAL A 46 7.81 -4.85 -6.04
C VAL A 46 7.51 -3.60 -6.86
N PRO A 47 8.52 -2.94 -7.48
CA PRO A 47 9.96 -3.17 -7.29
C PRO A 47 10.42 -2.79 -5.87
N ALA A 48 11.47 -3.45 -5.37
CA ALA A 48 11.95 -3.25 -4.01
C ALA A 48 12.45 -1.81 -3.79
N GLN A 49 11.98 -1.19 -2.71
CA GLN A 49 12.39 0.15 -2.26
C GLN A 49 13.09 0.04 -0.91
N VAL A 50 14.16 0.81 -0.71
CA VAL A 50 14.90 0.85 0.54
C VAL A 50 14.19 1.80 1.53
N VAL A 51 13.76 1.27 2.67
CA VAL A 51 12.89 1.97 3.65
C VAL A 51 13.61 2.37 4.93
N ARG A 52 14.68 1.65 5.30
CA ARG A 52 15.57 2.00 6.41
C ARG A 52 16.96 2.22 5.85
N GLY A 53 17.54 3.39 6.11
CA GLY A 53 18.93 3.72 5.76
C GLY A 53 19.83 3.76 7.01
N PRO A 54 21.16 3.80 6.83
CA PRO A 54 22.21 3.57 7.84
C PRO A 54 22.31 4.65 8.96
N HIS A 55 21.27 5.45 9.19
CA HIS A 55 21.25 6.55 10.15
C HIS A 55 20.11 6.48 11.18
N LEU A 56 19.40 5.35 11.28
CA LEU A 56 18.41 5.14 12.34
C LEU A 56 18.86 3.98 13.24
N SER A 57 19.16 4.34 14.49
CA SER A 57 19.65 3.54 15.61
C SER A 57 19.41 2.02 15.58
N PRO A 58 20.43 1.19 15.92
CA PRO A 58 20.32 -0.25 15.96
C PRO A 58 19.57 -0.67 17.22
N SER A 59 18.28 -0.99 17.08
CA SER A 59 17.57 -1.76 18.11
C SER A 59 17.79 -3.25 17.84
N PRO A 60 18.49 -3.98 18.72
CA PRO A 60 18.67 -5.41 18.57
C PRO A 60 17.36 -6.11 18.90
N CYS A 61 17.00 -7.09 18.08
CA CYS A 61 15.90 -8.02 18.35
C CYS A 61 14.49 -7.39 18.38
N GLU A 62 14.07 -6.67 17.34
CA GLU A 62 12.65 -6.46 17.13
C GLU A 62 12.28 -6.89 15.72
N ASN A 63 11.76 -8.12 15.68
CA ASN A 63 10.58 -8.54 14.92
C ASN A 63 10.33 -7.80 13.60
N LEU A 64 10.15 -8.56 12.52
CA LEU A 64 9.51 -8.11 11.28
C LEU A 64 8.04 -7.72 11.58
N SER A 65 7.82 -6.68 12.41
CA SER A 65 6.49 -6.21 12.81
C SER A 65 5.73 -5.83 11.55
N HIS A 66 4.78 -6.71 11.22
CA HIS A 66 3.83 -6.64 10.12
C HIS A 66 2.80 -5.51 10.34
N GLY A 67 3.25 -4.25 10.44
CA GLY A 67 2.29 -3.15 10.65
C GLY A 67 2.79 -1.73 10.54
N GLU A 68 4.10 -1.44 10.52
CA GLU A 68 4.60 -0.06 10.59
C GLU A 68 5.67 0.24 9.54
N LEU A 69 5.40 -0.16 8.30
CA LEU A 69 6.06 0.44 7.14
C LEU A 69 5.16 1.58 6.65
N PRO A 70 5.70 2.79 6.37
CA PRO A 70 4.92 3.86 5.77
C PRO A 70 4.34 3.32 4.47
N ASP A 71 3.03 3.11 4.44
CA ASP A 71 2.36 2.52 3.30
C ASP A 71 2.64 3.41 2.08
N PRO A 72 3.41 2.90 1.08
CA PRO A 72 3.78 3.69 -0.07
C PRO A 72 2.54 4.11 -0.88
N VAL A 73 1.45 3.32 -0.81
CA VAL A 73 0.16 3.67 -1.40
C VAL A 73 -0.46 4.83 -0.62
N ALA A 74 -0.51 4.75 0.71
CA ALA A 74 -1.02 5.85 1.54
C ALA A 74 -0.20 7.14 1.34
N GLU A 75 1.11 7.05 1.13
CA GLU A 75 1.96 8.20 0.81
C GLU A 75 1.65 8.80 -0.57
N GLN A 76 1.43 7.95 -1.58
CA GLN A 76 0.96 8.43 -2.90
C GLN A 76 -0.44 9.06 -2.80
N CYS A 77 -1.35 8.46 -2.04
CA CYS A 77 -2.68 9.02 -1.80
C CYS A 77 -2.60 10.40 -1.11
N ARG A 78 -1.73 10.56 -0.11
CA ARG A 78 -1.50 11.86 0.56
C ARG A 78 -0.98 12.93 -0.40
N ARG A 79 -0.04 12.57 -1.27
CA ARG A 79 0.44 13.49 -2.32
C ARG A 79 -0.66 13.87 -3.30
N MET A 80 -1.41 12.89 -3.80
CA MET A 80 -2.52 13.13 -4.71
C MET A 80 -3.59 14.02 -4.08
N MET A 81 -3.97 13.79 -2.83
CA MET A 81 -4.92 14.63 -2.09
C MET A 81 -4.42 16.07 -1.93
N SER A 82 -3.12 16.25 -1.70
CA SER A 82 -2.51 17.58 -1.58
C SER A 82 -2.51 18.34 -2.90
N GLU A 83 -2.21 17.67 -4.01
CA GLU A 83 -2.28 18.28 -5.35
C GLU A 83 -3.72 18.60 -5.76
N ILE A 84 -4.69 17.73 -5.45
CA ILE A 84 -6.12 18.03 -5.67
C ILE A 84 -6.50 19.32 -4.96
N LYS A 85 -6.16 19.45 -3.67
CA LYS A 85 -6.47 20.65 -2.88
C LYS A 85 -5.82 21.91 -3.48
N ARG A 86 -4.55 21.81 -3.89
CA ARG A 86 -3.84 22.91 -4.54
C ARG A 86 -4.54 23.33 -5.84
N LEU A 87 -4.90 22.38 -6.69
CA LEU A 87 -5.60 22.65 -7.94
C LEU A 87 -6.98 23.27 -7.70
N GLU A 88 -7.71 22.80 -6.68
CA GLU A 88 -8.98 23.41 -6.27
C GLU A 88 -8.81 24.86 -5.83
N ASP A 89 -7.78 25.16 -5.03
CA ASP A 89 -7.47 26.52 -4.59
C ASP A 89 -7.05 27.42 -5.76
N ASP A 90 -6.25 26.90 -6.68
CA ASP A 90 -5.82 27.59 -7.91
C ASP A 90 -7.04 27.91 -8.78
N LEU A 91 -7.93 26.94 -8.99
CA LEU A 91 -9.19 27.11 -9.73
C LEU A 91 -10.13 28.11 -9.03
N ALA A 92 -10.23 28.09 -7.71
CA ALA A 92 -11.03 29.05 -6.96
C ALA A 92 -10.52 30.48 -7.15
N ARG A 93 -9.19 30.68 -7.17
CA ARG A 93 -8.57 31.98 -7.44
C ARG A 93 -8.81 32.44 -8.88
N VAL A 94 -8.58 31.56 -9.85
CA VAL A 94 -8.79 31.85 -11.28
C VAL A 94 -10.27 32.18 -11.52
N ARG A 95 -11.20 31.39 -10.99
CA ARG A 95 -12.65 31.64 -11.09
C ARG A 95 -13.06 32.98 -10.47
N LYS A 96 -12.47 33.35 -9.33
CA LYS A 96 -12.71 34.67 -8.71
C LYS A 96 -12.21 35.82 -9.59
N SER A 97 -11.10 35.63 -10.31
CA SER A 97 -10.55 36.61 -11.24
C SER A 97 -11.30 36.69 -12.57
N LEU A 98 -11.89 35.59 -13.05
CA LEU A 98 -12.59 35.54 -14.34
C LEU A 98 -14.08 35.91 -14.27
N GLY A 99 -14.66 36.05 -13.08
CA GLY A 99 -16.11 36.20 -12.95
C GLY A 99 -16.83 34.91 -13.35
N ASP A 100 -17.99 34.66 -12.76
CA ASP A 100 -18.59 33.33 -12.73
C ASP A 100 -19.19 32.91 -14.09
N MET A 101 -18.35 32.52 -15.05
CA MET A 101 -18.79 31.97 -16.33
C MET A 101 -18.98 30.45 -16.21
N GLY A 102 -20.21 30.07 -15.85
CA GLY A 102 -20.77 28.76 -16.16
C GLY A 102 -20.29 27.59 -15.31
N ARG A 103 -20.98 27.34 -14.20
CA ARG A 103 -20.90 26.04 -13.50
C ARG A 103 -22.26 25.37 -13.55
N GLU A 104 -22.51 24.55 -14.57
CA GLU A 104 -23.40 23.43 -14.34
C GLU A 104 -22.66 22.42 -13.45
N PRO A 105 -23.27 21.95 -12.35
CA PRO A 105 -22.65 20.94 -11.51
C PRO A 105 -22.41 19.67 -12.33
N ILE A 106 -21.22 19.08 -12.18
CA ILE A 106 -20.91 17.77 -12.75
C ILE A 106 -21.95 16.80 -12.18
N PRO A 107 -22.74 16.10 -13.02
CA PRO A 107 -23.73 15.17 -12.52
C PRO A 107 -23.04 14.13 -11.63
N ALA A 108 -23.58 13.94 -10.43
CA ALA A 108 -23.06 12.97 -9.49
C ALA A 108 -22.98 11.60 -10.18
N ILE A 109 -21.83 10.94 -10.05
CA ILE A 109 -21.68 9.55 -10.48
C ILE A 109 -22.68 8.76 -9.63
N ALA A 110 -23.75 8.27 -10.26
CA ALA A 110 -24.83 7.58 -9.57
C ALA A 110 -24.23 6.45 -8.73
N ALA A 111 -24.51 6.45 -7.43
CA ALA A 111 -24.12 5.35 -6.54
C ALA A 111 -24.58 4.03 -7.17
N PRO A 112 -23.73 2.98 -7.17
CA PRO A 112 -24.14 1.67 -7.67
C PRO A 112 -25.37 1.24 -6.89
N GLN A 113 -26.51 1.16 -7.57
CA GLN A 113 -27.74 0.66 -6.96
C GLN A 113 -27.48 -0.80 -6.58
N PRO A 114 -27.81 -1.22 -5.34
CA PRO A 114 -27.69 -2.62 -4.97
C PRO A 114 -28.55 -3.42 -5.94
N SER A 115 -27.92 -4.27 -6.73
CA SER A 115 -28.61 -5.20 -7.61
C SER A 115 -29.42 -6.15 -6.74
N GLU A 116 -30.74 -6.01 -6.75
CA GLU A 116 -31.66 -7.02 -6.21
C GLU A 116 -31.49 -8.29 -7.06
N GLY A 117 -30.57 -9.15 -6.64
CA GLY A 117 -30.39 -10.49 -7.16
C GLY A 117 -31.58 -11.34 -6.74
N ASN A 118 -32.54 -11.47 -7.64
CA ASN A 118 -33.58 -12.48 -7.58
C ASN A 118 -32.94 -13.88 -7.66
N GLY A 119 -33.09 -14.67 -6.61
CA GLY A 119 -32.56 -16.03 -6.52
C GLY A 119 -33.43 -16.87 -5.61
N GLN A 120 -34.44 -17.49 -6.20
CA GLN A 120 -35.29 -18.50 -5.59
C GLN A 120 -34.44 -19.60 -4.95
N ALA A 121 -34.63 -19.84 -3.65
CA ALA A 121 -34.32 -21.11 -3.01
C ALA A 121 -35.63 -21.68 -2.45
N THR A 122 -36.37 -22.37 -3.33
CA THR A 122 -37.20 -23.51 -2.95
C THR A 122 -36.36 -24.49 -2.14
N GLU A 123 -36.74 -24.79 -0.90
CA GLU A 123 -37.34 -26.08 -0.50
C GLU A 123 -37.40 -26.17 1.03
N ALA A 124 -38.46 -26.81 1.51
CA ALA A 124 -38.89 -26.85 2.90
C ALA A 124 -38.29 -28.04 3.70
N LEU A 125 -38.55 -28.00 5.02
CA LEU A 125 -38.65 -29.09 6.03
C LEU A 125 -37.46 -29.28 7.01
N PRO A 126 -37.70 -29.78 8.25
CA PRO A 126 -38.31 -29.03 9.34
C PRO A 126 -37.54 -29.14 10.68
N ALA A 127 -38.09 -28.48 11.69
CA ALA A 127 -37.70 -28.43 13.10
C ALA A 127 -37.11 -29.73 13.71
N VAL A 128 -36.00 -29.57 14.45
CA VAL A 128 -35.68 -30.45 15.59
C VAL A 128 -35.32 -29.60 16.80
N ARG A 129 -36.19 -29.71 17.78
CA ARG A 129 -36.09 -29.23 19.16
C ARG A 129 -34.92 -29.97 19.84
N GLY A 130 -34.05 -29.23 20.50
CA GLY A 130 -32.90 -29.78 21.23
C GLY A 130 -32.61 -28.91 22.44
N GLU A 131 -33.53 -28.95 23.40
CA GLU A 131 -33.34 -28.56 24.78
C GLU A 131 -32.24 -29.41 25.47
N HIS A 132 -31.71 -28.88 26.59
CA HIS A 132 -30.68 -29.41 27.52
C HIS A 132 -29.23 -28.96 27.26
N SER A 133 -28.41 -28.62 28.27
CA SER A 133 -28.59 -28.20 29.67
C SER A 133 -27.23 -27.68 30.13
#